data_AF-A0A2R6HAF8-F1
#
_entry.id   AF-A0A2R6HAF8-F1
#
_cell.length_a   1.000
_cell.length_b   1.000
_cell.length_c   1.000
_cell.angle_alpha   90.00
_cell.angle_beta   90.00
_cell.angle_gamma   90.00
#
_symmetry.space_group_name_H-M   'P 1'
#
loop_
_entity.id
_entity.type
_entity.pdbx_description
1 polymer ?
#
loop_
_entity_poly.entity_id
_entity_poly.type
_entity_poly.pdbx_seq_one_letter_code
_entity_poly.pdbx_strand_id
1 'polypeptide(L)'
;DHGSETVLRGFALVVFAALIVSSVWIGETVLSAAFGGQIRGEIKRVQTKRAIDDLTDHAIVCGYGLFGRTVAARLQEKGQSVVALEVDEAAYGRIDADEVLALNGDARNEQVLRDAGIKRAKTVIAAIDDSNANIQIAITASQLAPEVRVIVRVGDEEYSALARRAGADEVVVPEVVSGEQVSDRL
;
A
#
# COMPACT_ATOMS: atom_id res chain seq x y z
N ASP A 1 38.12 -58.52 -26.41
CA ASP A 1 36.92 -57.67 -26.47
C ASP A 1 36.27 -57.45 -25.09
N HIS A 2 37.05 -57.13 -24.05
CA HIS A 2 36.54 -56.91 -22.67
C HIS A 2 36.76 -55.46 -22.17
N GLY A 3 37.61 -54.69 -22.85
CA GLY A 3 37.85 -53.28 -22.54
C GLY A 3 36.67 -52.38 -22.91
N SER A 4 35.99 -52.68 -24.02
CA SER A 4 34.84 -51.91 -24.52
C SER A 4 33.65 -51.95 -23.55
N GLU A 5 33.33 -53.14 -23.00
CA GLU A 5 32.20 -53.32 -22.08
C GLU A 5 32.42 -52.60 -20.72
N THR A 6 33.66 -52.58 -20.23
CA THR A 6 34.01 -51.88 -18.98
C THR A 6 33.90 -50.37 -19.13
N VAL A 7 34.34 -49.83 -20.28
CA VAL A 7 34.22 -48.40 -20.62
C VAL A 7 32.76 -47.99 -20.77
N LEU A 8 31.93 -48.83 -21.41
CA LEU A 8 30.50 -48.57 -21.59
C LEU A 8 29.74 -48.52 -20.25
N ARG A 9 30.04 -49.43 -19.32
CA ARG A 9 29.44 -49.45 -17.97
C ARG A 9 29.88 -48.25 -17.13
N GLY A 10 31.15 -47.87 -17.21
CA GLY A 10 31.67 -46.67 -16.54
C GLY A 10 31.00 -45.39 -17.04
N PHE A 11 30.84 -45.26 -18.36
CA PHE A 11 30.13 -44.15 -18.97
C PHE A 11 28.65 -44.09 -18.53
N ALA A 12 27.95 -45.22 -18.54
CA ALA A 12 26.56 -45.29 -18.11
C ALA A 12 26.38 -44.85 -16.64
N LEU A 13 27.25 -45.29 -15.73
CA LEU A 13 27.24 -44.89 -14.32
C LEU A 13 27.40 -43.38 -14.14
N VAL A 14 28.32 -42.76 -14.88
CA VAL A 14 28.55 -41.31 -14.84
C VAL A 14 27.32 -40.55 -15.34
N VAL A 15 26.71 -41.00 -16.44
CA VAL A 15 25.48 -40.40 -16.97
C VAL A 15 24.32 -40.51 -15.98
N PHE A 16 24.13 -41.68 -15.36
CA PHE A 16 23.10 -41.86 -14.33
C PHE A 16 23.32 -40.95 -13.12
N ALA A 17 24.56 -40.85 -12.63
CA ALA A 17 24.90 -39.95 -11.54
C ALA A 17 24.60 -38.47 -11.91
N ALA A 18 24.96 -38.06 -13.13
CA ALA A 18 24.71 -36.71 -13.62
C ALA A 18 23.21 -36.38 -13.72
N LEU A 19 22.38 -37.33 -14.16
CA LEU A 19 20.92 -37.16 -14.23
C LEU A 19 20.27 -37.07 -12.84
N ILE A 20 20.77 -37.84 -11.87
CA ILE A 20 20.30 -37.73 -10.49
C ILE A 20 20.66 -36.37 -9.91
N VAL A 21 21.89 -35.92 -10.10
CA VAL A 21 22.33 -34.59 -9.62
C VAL A 21 21.53 -33.47 -10.28
N SER A 22 21.29 -33.54 -11.59
CA SER A 22 20.52 -32.52 -12.29
C SER A 22 19.05 -32.51 -11.83
N SER A 23 18.44 -33.68 -11.60
CA SER A 23 17.06 -33.76 -11.15
C SER A 23 16.86 -33.20 -9.75
N VAL A 24 17.82 -33.41 -8.83
CA VAL A 24 17.82 -32.80 -7.50
C VAL A 24 17.96 -31.27 -7.60
N TRP A 25 18.88 -30.77 -8.43
CA TRP A 25 19.11 -29.34 -8.61
C TRP A 25 17.92 -28.61 -9.26
N ILE A 26 17.29 -29.25 -10.25
CA ILE A 26 16.06 -28.76 -10.89
C ILE A 26 14.91 -28.77 -9.87
N GLY A 27 14.80 -29.83 -9.07
CA GLY A 27 13.79 -29.95 -8.03
C GLY A 27 13.88 -28.83 -7.00
N GLU A 28 15.08 -28.51 -6.52
CA GLU A 28 15.32 -27.41 -5.59
C GLU A 28 14.94 -26.06 -6.19
N THR A 29 15.30 -25.83 -7.46
CA THR A 29 14.98 -24.57 -8.17
C THR A 29 13.46 -24.40 -8.35
N VAL A 30 12.77 -25.46 -8.77
CA VAL A 30 11.31 -25.44 -8.96
C VAL A 30 10.58 -25.26 -7.62
N LEU A 31 11.05 -25.93 -6.56
CA LEU A 31 10.50 -25.78 -5.23
C LEU A 31 10.69 -24.34 -4.70
N SER A 32 11.90 -23.78 -4.83
CA SER A 32 12.17 -22.40 -4.42
C SER A 32 11.34 -21.38 -5.20
N ALA A 33 11.11 -21.60 -6.49
CA ALA A 33 10.28 -20.71 -7.31
C ALA A 33 8.79 -20.79 -6.91
N ALA A 34 8.29 -21.98 -6.61
CA ALA A 34 6.90 -22.18 -6.19
C ALA A 34 6.61 -21.57 -4.81
N PHE A 35 7.52 -21.75 -3.84
CA PHE A 35 7.31 -21.31 -2.46
C PHE A 35 7.82 -19.87 -2.18
N GLY A 36 8.81 -19.38 -2.92
CA GLY A 36 9.43 -18.08 -2.67
C GLY A 36 8.49 -16.88 -2.84
N GLY A 37 7.51 -16.99 -3.74
CA GLY A 37 6.53 -15.92 -3.99
C GLY A 37 5.46 -15.78 -2.90
N GLN A 38 4.86 -16.90 -2.47
CA GLN A 38 3.77 -16.88 -1.47
C GLN A 38 4.26 -16.53 -0.07
N ILE A 39 5.43 -17.02 0.34
CA ILE A 39 5.97 -16.79 1.69
C ILE A 39 6.33 -15.30 1.88
N ARG A 40 6.87 -14.65 0.85
CA ARG A 40 7.33 -13.26 0.95
C ARG A 40 6.18 -12.27 1.11
N GLY A 41 5.06 -12.50 0.43
CA GLY A 41 3.87 -11.63 0.51
C GLY A 41 3.21 -11.64 1.90
N GLU A 42 3.03 -12.83 2.48
CA GLU A 42 2.42 -12.95 3.81
C GLU A 42 3.29 -12.38 4.93
N ILE A 43 4.61 -12.61 4.88
CA ILE A 43 5.55 -12.03 5.86
C ILE A 43 5.52 -10.51 5.79
N LYS A 44 5.53 -9.94 4.59
CA LYS A 44 5.46 -8.49 4.40
C LYS A 44 4.18 -7.91 5.00
N ARG A 45 3.03 -8.55 4.78
CA ARG A 45 1.75 -8.11 5.35
C ARG A 45 1.77 -8.08 6.88
N VAL A 46 2.33 -9.12 7.50
CA VAL A 46 2.46 -9.20 8.97
C VAL A 46 3.40 -8.10 9.50
N GLN A 47 4.53 -7.87 8.83
CA GLN A 47 5.47 -6.81 9.19
C GLN A 47 4.85 -5.42 9.05
N THR A 48 4.17 -5.14 7.93
CA THR A 48 3.47 -3.87 7.70
C THR A 48 2.41 -3.64 8.77
N LYS A 49 1.60 -4.65 9.10
CA LYS A 49 0.58 -4.52 10.15
C LYS A 49 1.20 -4.18 11.50
N ARG A 50 2.26 -4.86 11.91
CA ARG A 50 2.98 -4.55 13.16
C ARG A 50 3.57 -3.14 13.15
N ALA A 51 4.23 -2.76 12.06
CA ALA A 51 4.78 -1.42 11.91
C ALA A 51 3.69 -0.34 12.03
N ILE A 52 2.51 -0.58 11.44
CA ILE A 52 1.36 0.29 11.58
C ILE A 52 0.89 0.33 13.04
N ASP A 53 0.72 -0.83 13.69
CA ASP A 53 0.25 -0.93 15.08
C ASP A 53 1.11 -0.15 16.08
N ASP A 54 2.41 -0.02 15.82
CA ASP A 54 3.36 0.74 16.65
C ASP A 54 3.31 2.27 16.42
N LEU A 55 2.64 2.75 15.36
CA LEU A 55 2.56 4.19 15.06
C LEU A 55 1.56 4.92 15.96
N THR A 56 1.91 6.15 16.32
CA THR A 56 1.01 7.14 16.93
C THR A 56 1.20 8.49 16.26
N ASP A 57 0.19 9.35 16.32
CA ASP A 57 0.19 10.69 15.73
C ASP A 57 0.48 10.71 14.21
N HIS A 58 0.30 9.58 13.52
CA HIS A 58 0.53 9.44 12.09
C HIS A 58 -0.64 10.00 11.26
N ALA A 59 -0.40 10.17 9.96
CA ALA A 59 -1.43 10.51 9.00
C ALA A 59 -1.92 9.26 8.27
N ILE A 60 -3.24 9.14 8.08
CA ILE A 60 -3.86 8.13 7.21
C ILE A 60 -4.27 8.81 5.92
N VAL A 61 -3.76 8.34 4.78
CA VAL A 61 -4.09 8.86 3.44
C VAL A 61 -4.96 7.84 2.73
N CYS A 62 -6.22 8.18 2.49
CA CYS A 62 -7.19 7.30 1.84
C CYS A 62 -7.22 7.57 0.33
N GLY A 63 -6.67 6.65 -0.46
CA GLY A 63 -6.44 6.79 -1.88
C GLY A 63 -4.99 7.23 -2.16
N TYR A 64 -4.28 6.49 -3.00
CA TYR A 64 -2.89 6.72 -3.40
C TYR A 64 -2.78 7.11 -4.89
N GLY A 65 -3.77 7.88 -5.36
CA GLY A 65 -3.72 8.58 -6.65
C GLY A 65 -2.72 9.75 -6.64
N LEU A 66 -2.79 10.61 -7.66
CA LEU A 66 -1.85 11.74 -7.79
C LEU A 66 -1.84 12.65 -6.55
N PHE A 67 -3.03 13.03 -6.06
CA PHE A 67 -3.17 13.92 -4.90
C PHE A 67 -2.71 13.24 -3.62
N GLY A 68 -3.24 12.05 -3.31
CA GLY A 68 -2.86 11.29 -2.11
C GLY A 68 -1.36 10.99 -2.04
N ARG A 69 -0.75 10.55 -3.14
CA ARG A 69 0.71 10.34 -3.22
C ARG A 69 1.50 11.62 -2.98
N THR A 70 1.06 12.73 -3.57
CA THR A 70 1.72 14.03 -3.37
C THR A 70 1.64 14.45 -1.90
N VAL A 71 0.49 14.28 -1.27
CA VAL A 71 0.31 14.54 0.17
C VAL A 71 1.22 13.64 1.00
N ALA A 72 1.24 12.34 0.73
CA ALA A 72 2.07 11.37 1.44
C ALA A 72 3.57 11.74 1.37
N ALA A 73 4.08 12.01 0.16
CA ALA A 73 5.46 12.42 -0.05
C ALA A 73 5.81 13.69 0.73
N ARG A 74 4.95 14.71 0.68
CA ARG A 74 5.17 15.97 1.42
C ARG A 74 5.13 15.80 2.94
N LEU A 75 4.34 14.85 3.45
CA LEU A 75 4.31 14.53 4.87
C LEU A 75 5.58 13.77 5.29
N GLN A 76 6.05 12.82 4.49
CA GLN A 76 7.32 12.13 4.72
C GLN A 76 8.52 13.09 4.70
N GLU A 77 8.55 14.04 3.75
CA GLU A 77 9.58 15.11 3.71
C GLU A 77 9.63 15.92 5.01
N LYS A 78 8.50 16.05 5.71
CA LYS A 78 8.37 16.74 7.00
C LYS A 78 8.61 15.83 8.21
N GLY A 79 8.99 14.57 7.98
CA GLY A 79 9.22 13.58 9.04
C GLY A 79 7.94 13.01 9.67
N GLN A 80 6.77 13.21 9.05
CA GLN A 80 5.51 12.69 9.54
C GLN A 80 5.29 11.25 9.02
N SER A 81 5.00 10.32 9.92
CA SER A 81 4.64 8.94 9.54
C SER A 81 3.30 8.91 8.78
N VAL A 82 3.24 8.12 7.72
CA VAL A 82 2.07 8.00 6.83
C VAL A 82 1.67 6.54 6.67
N VAL A 83 0.37 6.28 6.72
CA VAL A 83 -0.26 5.02 6.33
C VAL A 83 -1.20 5.28 5.16
N ALA A 84 -0.93 4.68 4.01
CA ALA A 84 -1.79 4.78 2.84
C ALA A 84 -2.84 3.65 2.81
N LEU A 85 -4.06 3.97 2.41
CA LEU A 85 -5.12 3.01 2.12
C LEU A 85 -5.42 3.05 0.63
N GLU A 86 -5.33 1.91 -0.04
CA GLU A 86 -5.53 1.82 -1.48
C GLU A 86 -6.14 0.47 -1.84
N VAL A 87 -7.11 0.47 -2.75
CA VAL A 87 -7.80 -0.72 -3.27
C VAL A 87 -7.14 -1.26 -4.54
N ASP A 88 -6.58 -0.39 -5.37
CA ASP A 88 -5.95 -0.79 -6.62
C ASP A 88 -4.59 -1.47 -6.35
N GLU A 89 -4.52 -2.78 -6.60
CA GLU A 89 -3.27 -3.55 -6.51
C GLU A 89 -2.17 -2.99 -7.43
N ALA A 90 -2.51 -2.41 -8.58
CA ALA A 90 -1.51 -1.81 -9.48
C ALA A 90 -0.84 -0.58 -8.86
N ALA A 91 -1.52 0.12 -7.96
CA ALA A 91 -0.97 1.26 -7.22
C ALA A 91 0.02 0.83 -6.12
N TYR A 92 -0.04 -0.42 -5.63
CA TYR A 92 0.89 -0.93 -4.60
C TYR A 92 2.35 -0.92 -5.04
N GLY A 93 2.62 -1.16 -6.32
CA GLY A 93 4.00 -1.08 -6.84
C GLY A 93 4.63 0.30 -6.66
N ARG A 94 3.81 1.37 -6.65
CA ARG A 94 4.28 2.75 -6.42
C ARG A 94 4.49 3.02 -4.93
N ILE A 95 3.54 2.59 -4.09
CA ILE A 95 3.64 2.70 -2.63
C ILE A 95 4.92 2.04 -2.12
N ASP A 96 5.25 0.86 -2.64
CA ASP A 96 6.45 0.12 -2.28
C ASP A 96 7.73 0.86 -2.66
N ALA A 97 7.74 1.56 -3.81
CA ALA A 97 8.87 2.36 -4.25
C ALA A 97 9.03 3.66 -3.44
N ASP A 98 7.92 4.21 -2.93
CA ASP A 98 7.89 5.42 -2.10
C ASP A 98 8.15 5.12 -0.59
N GLU A 99 8.40 3.85 -0.24
CA GLU A 99 8.62 3.37 1.13
C GLU A 99 7.52 3.79 2.13
N VAL A 100 6.28 3.87 1.65
CA VAL A 100 5.09 4.21 2.46
C VAL A 100 4.46 2.93 3.03
N LEU A 101 4.09 2.94 4.31
CA LEU A 101 3.29 1.86 4.89
C LEU A 101 1.88 1.90 4.30
N ALA A 102 1.33 0.76 3.87
CA ALA A 102 -0.01 0.73 3.30
C ALA A 102 -0.81 -0.53 3.60
N LEU A 103 -2.13 -0.40 3.55
CA LEU A 103 -3.08 -1.51 3.67
C LEU A 103 -3.98 -1.59 2.45
N ASN A 104 -4.07 -2.79 1.86
CA ASN A 104 -4.98 -3.03 0.76
C ASN A 104 -6.40 -3.14 1.31
N GLY A 105 -7.21 -2.14 0.99
CA GLY A 105 -8.54 -2.04 1.55
C GLY A 105 -9.24 -0.73 1.20
N ASP A 106 -10.55 -0.83 1.13
CA ASP A 106 -11.44 0.30 0.92
C ASP A 106 -11.55 1.13 2.20
N ALA A 107 -11.11 2.39 2.15
CA ALA A 107 -11.16 3.30 3.29
C ALA A 107 -12.58 3.64 3.75
N ARG A 108 -13.62 3.35 2.96
CA ARG A 108 -15.03 3.45 3.38
C ARG A 108 -15.40 2.37 4.41
N ASN A 109 -14.62 1.30 4.49
CA ASN A 109 -14.81 0.25 5.48
C ASN A 109 -14.16 0.65 6.80
N GLU A 110 -14.99 0.75 7.84
CA GLU A 110 -14.57 1.01 9.22
C GLU A 110 -13.41 0.10 9.66
N GLN A 111 -13.43 -1.19 9.30
CA GLN A 111 -12.39 -2.11 9.72
C GLN A 111 -11.03 -1.76 9.12
N VAL A 112 -11.00 -1.25 7.88
CA VAL A 112 -9.76 -0.83 7.21
C VAL A 112 -9.18 0.41 7.91
N LEU A 113 -10.02 1.38 8.29
CA LEU A 113 -9.60 2.54 9.07
C LEU A 113 -9.11 2.14 10.47
N ARG A 114 -9.75 1.14 11.11
CA ARG A 114 -9.29 0.58 12.39
C ARG A 114 -7.93 -0.09 12.26
N ASP A 115 -7.73 -0.91 11.24
CA ASP A 115 -6.46 -1.58 10.96
C ASP A 115 -5.35 -0.55 10.63
N ALA A 116 -5.69 0.57 9.99
CA ALA A 116 -4.79 1.71 9.77
C ALA A 116 -4.48 2.52 11.03
N GLY A 117 -5.17 2.24 12.13
CA GLY A 117 -4.94 2.90 13.40
C GLY A 117 -5.61 4.24 13.59
N ILE A 118 -6.79 4.45 13.03
CA ILE A 118 -7.49 5.74 13.09
C ILE A 118 -7.61 6.35 14.51
N LYS A 119 -7.79 5.53 15.56
CA LYS A 119 -7.92 6.01 16.94
C LYS A 119 -6.65 6.63 17.53
N ARG A 120 -5.49 6.32 16.95
CA ARG A 120 -4.16 6.81 17.35
C ARG A 120 -3.53 7.69 16.27
N ALA A 121 -4.23 7.91 15.16
CA ALA A 121 -3.82 8.79 14.10
C ALA A 121 -4.10 10.25 14.49
N LYS A 122 -3.27 11.16 13.98
CA LYS A 122 -3.47 12.60 14.13
C LYS A 122 -4.39 13.17 13.05
N THR A 123 -4.36 12.59 11.85
CA THR A 123 -5.09 13.13 10.71
C THR A 123 -5.51 12.01 9.75
N VAL A 124 -6.72 12.12 9.21
CA VAL A 124 -7.23 11.32 8.10
C VAL A 124 -7.41 12.25 6.91
N ILE A 125 -6.81 11.90 5.76
CA ILE A 125 -6.95 12.63 4.51
C ILE A 125 -7.71 11.75 3.53
N ALA A 126 -8.96 12.10 3.22
CA ALA A 126 -9.76 11.44 2.19
C ALA A 126 -9.39 12.03 0.82
N ALA A 127 -8.66 11.26 0.02
CA ALA A 127 -7.90 11.70 -1.16
C ALA A 127 -8.27 10.93 -2.46
N ILE A 128 -9.42 10.27 -2.48
CA ILE A 128 -9.92 9.53 -3.66
C ILE A 128 -10.48 10.53 -4.68
N ASP A 129 -10.50 10.18 -5.97
CA ASP A 129 -11.08 11.01 -7.03
C ASP A 129 -12.63 11.05 -7.05
N ASP A 130 -13.28 10.42 -6.05
CA ASP A 130 -14.72 10.45 -5.85
C ASP A 130 -15.06 11.21 -4.56
N SER A 131 -15.67 12.39 -4.71
CA SER A 131 -16.10 13.25 -3.60
C SER A 131 -17.09 12.54 -2.66
N ASN A 132 -18.00 11.71 -3.18
CA ASN A 132 -18.95 10.97 -2.34
C ASN A 132 -18.24 9.89 -1.51
N ALA A 133 -17.26 9.20 -2.10
CA ALA A 133 -16.44 8.25 -1.36
C ALA A 133 -15.66 8.95 -0.23
N ASN A 134 -15.08 10.11 -0.50
CA ASN A 134 -14.36 10.88 0.51
C ASN A 134 -15.28 11.40 1.63
N ILE A 135 -16.50 11.80 1.30
CA ILE A 135 -17.51 12.20 2.29
C ILE A 135 -17.91 11.00 3.17
N GLN A 136 -18.09 9.81 2.60
CA GLN A 136 -18.36 8.59 3.39
C GLN A 136 -17.20 8.25 4.34
N ILE A 137 -15.96 8.42 3.88
CA ILE A 137 -14.77 8.27 4.72
C ILE A 137 -14.80 9.27 5.87
N ALA A 138 -15.16 10.53 5.62
CA ALA A 138 -15.25 11.56 6.66
C ALA A 138 -16.29 11.23 7.74
N ILE A 139 -17.48 10.75 7.34
CA ILE A 139 -18.52 10.29 8.27
C ILE A 139 -17.97 9.16 9.14
N THR A 140 -17.36 8.17 8.50
CA THR A 140 -16.84 6.99 9.21
C THR A 140 -15.70 7.39 10.15
N ALA A 141 -14.77 8.22 9.69
CA ALA A 141 -13.63 8.68 10.46
C ALA A 141 -14.05 9.47 11.71
N SER A 142 -14.94 10.45 11.53
CA SER A 142 -15.45 11.28 12.63
C SER A 142 -16.23 10.49 13.68
N GLN A 143 -16.94 9.42 13.27
CA GLN A 143 -17.61 8.51 14.20
C GLN A 143 -16.64 7.61 14.97
N LEU A 144 -15.57 7.14 14.32
CA LEU A 144 -14.61 6.20 14.92
C LEU A 144 -13.62 6.87 15.87
N ALA A 145 -13.23 8.10 15.54
CA ALA A 145 -12.25 8.88 16.27
C ALA A 145 -12.63 10.37 16.21
N PRO A 146 -13.51 10.85 17.11
CA PRO A 146 -14.00 12.24 17.07
C PRO A 146 -12.91 13.33 17.20
N GLU A 147 -11.75 12.97 17.74
CA GLU A 147 -10.61 13.88 17.92
C GLU A 147 -9.63 13.87 16.73
N VAL A 148 -9.82 12.97 15.75
CA VAL A 148 -8.94 12.91 14.58
C VAL A 148 -9.28 14.06 13.64
N ARG A 149 -8.27 14.78 13.15
CA ARG A 149 -8.49 15.81 12.13
C ARG A 149 -8.85 15.14 10.81
N VAL A 150 -9.96 15.51 10.20
CA VAL A 150 -10.43 14.98 8.92
C VAL A 150 -10.31 16.02 7.82
N ILE A 151 -9.48 15.74 6.82
CA ILE A 151 -9.30 16.57 5.62
C ILE A 151 -9.91 15.84 4.42
N VAL A 152 -10.77 16.51 3.67
CA VAL A 152 -11.52 15.91 2.56
C VAL A 152 -11.20 16.61 1.25
N ARG A 153 -10.71 15.86 0.27
CA ARG A 153 -10.68 16.28 -1.14
C ARG A 153 -12.09 16.20 -1.71
N VAL A 154 -12.53 17.28 -2.36
CA VAL A 154 -13.71 17.28 -3.23
C VAL A 154 -13.32 17.84 -4.60
N GLY A 155 -13.99 17.37 -5.64
CA GLY A 155 -13.77 17.85 -7.01
C GLY A 155 -14.53 19.13 -7.36
N ASP A 156 -15.53 19.52 -6.57
CA ASP A 156 -16.33 20.72 -6.78
C ASP A 156 -16.72 21.35 -5.42
N GLU A 157 -16.74 22.68 -5.38
CA GLU A 157 -17.10 23.48 -4.21
C GLU A 157 -18.53 23.20 -3.71
N GLU A 158 -19.44 22.73 -4.58
CA GLU A 158 -20.80 22.35 -4.17
C GLU A 158 -20.79 21.27 -3.07
N TYR A 159 -19.79 20.37 -3.09
CA TYR A 159 -19.65 19.31 -2.09
C TYR A 159 -19.05 19.81 -0.76
N SER A 160 -18.48 21.01 -0.70
CA SER A 160 -17.80 21.54 0.50
C SER A 160 -18.73 21.60 1.71
N ALA A 161 -19.94 22.11 1.53
CA ALA A 161 -20.92 22.21 2.61
C ALA A 161 -21.37 20.82 3.11
N LEU A 162 -21.51 19.85 2.20
CA LEU A 162 -21.87 18.48 2.54
C LEU A 162 -20.73 17.78 3.29
N ALA A 163 -19.49 17.91 2.82
CA ALA A 163 -18.30 17.35 3.46
C ALA A 163 -18.10 17.86 4.88
N ARG A 164 -18.26 19.17 5.12
CA ARG A 164 -18.18 19.75 6.49
C ARG A 164 -19.26 19.18 7.41
N ARG A 165 -20.51 19.09 6.95
CA ARG A 165 -21.60 18.47 7.73
C ARG A 165 -21.37 16.99 8.01
N ALA A 166 -20.63 16.31 7.14
CA ALA A 166 -20.24 14.92 7.26
C ALA A 166 -19.05 14.68 8.22
N GLY A 167 -18.50 15.73 8.84
CA GLY A 167 -17.39 15.62 9.79
C GLY A 167 -16.02 15.96 9.22
N ALA A 168 -15.94 16.61 8.06
CA ALA A 168 -14.69 17.19 7.58
C ALA A 168 -14.37 18.49 8.34
N ASP A 169 -13.21 18.55 8.97
CA ASP A 169 -12.68 19.78 9.56
C ASP A 169 -12.19 20.74 8.46
N GLU A 170 -11.61 20.18 7.41
CA GLU A 170 -11.08 20.90 6.27
C GLU A 170 -11.51 20.26 4.96
N VAL A 171 -11.84 21.11 3.98
CA VAL A 171 -12.19 20.68 2.63
C VAL A 171 -11.20 21.33 1.67
N VAL A 172 -10.65 20.53 0.76
CA VAL A 172 -9.71 20.96 -0.26
C VAL A 172 -10.35 20.72 -1.61
N VAL A 173 -10.41 21.78 -2.42
CA VAL A 173 -10.72 21.73 -3.86
C VAL A 173 -9.41 21.93 -4.62
N PRO A 174 -8.74 20.86 -5.07
CA PRO A 174 -7.38 20.92 -5.61
C PRO A 174 -7.21 21.90 -6.77
N GLU A 175 -8.21 22.01 -7.64
CA GLU A 175 -8.24 22.88 -8.81
C GLU A 175 -8.25 24.35 -8.40
N VAL A 176 -9.04 24.69 -7.36
CA VAL A 176 -9.10 26.05 -6.79
C VAL A 176 -7.78 26.41 -6.13
N VAL A 177 -7.27 25.54 -5.25
CA VAL A 177 -5.99 25.74 -4.55
C VAL A 177 -4.84 25.88 -5.53
N SER A 178 -4.83 25.07 -6.60
CA SER A 178 -3.80 25.16 -7.65
C SER A 178 -3.90 26.48 -8.43
N GLY A 179 -5.11 26.95 -8.72
CA GLY A 179 -5.35 28.24 -9.37
C GLY A 179 -4.83 29.41 -8.53
N GLU A 180 -5.17 29.45 -7.24
CA GLU A 180 -4.70 30.47 -6.30
C GLU A 180 -3.17 30.49 -6.22
N GLN A 181 -2.52 29.33 -6.11
CA GLN A 181 -1.06 29.23 -6.08
C GLN A 181 -0.37 29.74 -7.34
N VAL A 182 -1.00 29.64 -8.51
CA VAL A 182 -0.47 30.19 -9.76
C VAL A 182 -0.66 31.71 -9.76
N SER A 183 -1.82 32.20 -9.34
CA SER A 183 -2.11 33.64 -9.26
C SER A 183 -1.18 34.37 -8.29
N ASP A 184 -0.86 33.79 -7.14
CA ASP A 184 0.05 34.39 -6.15
C ASP A 184 1.51 34.51 -6.61
N ARG A 185 1.88 33.82 -7.70
CA ARG A 185 3.23 33.85 -8.27
C ARG A 185 3.38 34.84 -9.44
N LEU A 186 2.27 35.43 -9.90
CA LEU A 186 2.27 36.47 -10.93
C LEU A 186 2.41 37.86 -10.31
#